data_AF-A0A9D6TCK2-F1
#
_entry.id   AF-A0A9D6TCK2-F1
#
_cell.length_a   1.000
_cell.length_b   1.000
_cell.length_c   1.000
_cell.angle_alpha   90.00
_cell.angle_beta   90.00
_cell.angle_gamma   90.00
#
_symmetry.space_group_name_H-M   'P 1'
#
loop_
_entity.id
_entity.type
_entity.pdbx_description
1 polymer ?
#
loop_
_entity_poly.entity_id
_entity_poly.type
_entity_poly.pdbx_seq_one_letter_code
_entity_poly.pdbx_strand_id
1 'polypeptide(L)'
;MSQRAVEAALGKLICDDSFRRDFYQDAEAAAARAGFFLTPIELASLHKIEPEAIEVFVAHVDDRVRRAEAALRHSRPTLIRR
;
A
#
# COMPACT_ATOMS: atom_id res chain seq x y z
N MET A 1 17.39 -10.25 6.24
CA MET A 1 15.99 -9.76 6.28
C MET A 1 16.00 -8.38 6.88
N SER A 2 15.46 -7.36 6.21
CA SER A 2 15.37 -6.01 6.79
C SER A 2 13.91 -5.73 7.12
N GLN A 3 13.64 -5.38 8.37
CA GLN A 3 12.34 -4.88 8.85
C GLN A 3 11.69 -3.86 7.89
N ARG A 4 12.52 -3.09 7.17
CA ARG A 4 12.12 -2.12 6.15
C ARG A 4 11.19 -2.67 5.07
N ALA A 5 11.37 -3.92 4.64
CA ALA A 5 10.53 -4.52 3.59
C ALA A 5 9.10 -4.77 4.11
N VAL A 6 8.98 -5.24 5.34
CA VAL A 6 7.68 -5.43 6.02
C VAL A 6 7.00 -4.09 6.25
N GLU A 7 7.73 -3.09 6.74
CA GLU A 7 7.21 -1.74 6.96
C GLU A 7 6.71 -1.10 5.65
N ALA A 8 7.46 -1.26 4.56
CA ALA A 8 7.08 -0.74 3.26
C ALA A 8 5.83 -1.44 2.71
N ALA A 9 5.74 -2.77 2.85
CA ALA A 9 4.57 -3.54 2.44
C ALA A 9 3.33 -3.16 3.26
N LEU A 10 3.47 -3.01 4.57
CA LEU A 10 2.39 -2.54 5.45
C LEU A 10 1.94 -1.11 5.09
N GLY A 11 2.89 -0.21 4.83
CA GLY A 11 2.57 1.14 4.34
C GLY A 11 1.81 1.10 3.02
N LYS A 12 2.14 0.19 2.10
CA LYS A 12 1.43 0.03 0.83
C LYS A 12 0.03 -0.57 1.03
N LEU A 13 -0.16 -1.52 1.96
CA LEU A 13 -1.51 -1.99 2.35
C LEU A 13 -2.41 -0.83 2.80
N ILE A 14 -1.86 0.12 3.54
CA ILE A 14 -2.61 1.28 4.04
C ILE A 14 -2.87 2.31 2.93
N CYS A 15 -1.85 2.64 2.14
CA CYS A 15 -1.89 3.82 1.27
C CYS A 15 -2.29 3.53 -0.18
N ASP A 16 -2.37 2.27 -0.59
CA ASP A 16 -2.62 1.85 -1.98
C ASP A 16 -3.75 0.83 -2.04
N ASP A 17 -4.95 1.30 -2.37
CA ASP A 17 -6.15 0.47 -2.41
C ASP A 17 -6.05 -0.64 -3.48
N SER A 18 -5.33 -0.39 -4.57
CA SER A 18 -5.11 -1.38 -5.64
C SER A 18 -4.17 -2.49 -5.16
N PHE A 19 -3.07 -2.14 -4.52
CA PHE A 19 -2.18 -3.11 -3.89
C PHE A 19 -2.89 -3.89 -2.79
N ARG A 20 -3.68 -3.23 -1.93
CA ARG A 20 -4.42 -3.89 -0.85
C ARG A 20 -5.35 -4.97 -1.38
N ARG A 21 -6.17 -4.65 -2.38
CA ARG A 21 -7.06 -5.62 -3.04
C ARG A 21 -6.29 -6.80 -3.61
N ASP A 22 -5.23 -6.52 -4.37
CA ASP A 22 -4.40 -7.57 -4.99
C ASP A 22 -3.73 -8.46 -3.93
N PHE A 23 -3.25 -7.87 -2.83
CA PHE A 23 -2.54 -8.59 -1.78
C PHE A 23 -3.44 -9.58 -1.04
N TYR A 24 -4.71 -9.25 -0.80
CA TYR A 24 -5.64 -10.18 -0.18
C TYR A 24 -6.15 -11.27 -1.13
N GLN A 25 -5.99 -11.08 -2.44
CA GLN A 25 -6.27 -12.12 -3.44
C GLN A 25 -5.08 -13.08 -3.64
N ASP A 26 -3.88 -12.51 -3.79
CA ASP A 26 -2.63 -13.25 -3.95
C ASP A 26 -1.46 -12.41 -3.41
N ALA A 27 -1.14 -12.64 -2.14
CA ALA A 27 -0.12 -11.88 -1.41
C ALA A 27 1.28 -12.01 -2.02
N GLU A 28 1.65 -13.22 -2.48
CA GLU A 28 2.97 -13.49 -3.02
C GLU A 28 3.16 -12.75 -4.35
N ALA A 29 2.20 -12.89 -5.26
CA ALA A 29 2.26 -12.22 -6.55
C ALA A 29 2.17 -10.69 -6.40
N ALA A 30 1.33 -10.19 -5.49
CA ALA A 30 1.23 -8.75 -5.22
C ALA A 30 2.53 -8.16 -4.66
N ALA A 31 3.14 -8.83 -3.67
CA ALA A 31 4.42 -8.41 -3.09
C ALA A 31 5.55 -8.42 -4.14
N ALA A 32 5.62 -9.46 -4.98
CA ALA A 32 6.58 -9.55 -6.07
C ALA A 32 6.41 -8.43 -7.10
N ARG A 33 5.16 -8.15 -7.53
CA ARG A 33 4.85 -7.03 -8.45
C ARG A 33 5.24 -5.67 -7.87
N ALA A 34 5.13 -5.51 -6.56
CA ALA A 34 5.52 -4.29 -5.84
C ALA A 34 7.03 -4.20 -5.54
N GLY A 35 7.83 -5.23 -5.89
CA GLY A 35 9.27 -5.27 -5.64
C GLY A 35 9.64 -5.56 -4.19
N PHE A 36 8.73 -6.12 -3.39
CA PHE A 36 9.01 -6.51 -2.02
C PHE A 36 9.54 -7.95 -1.95
N PHE A 37 10.73 -8.09 -1.36
CA PHE A 37 11.35 -9.39 -1.08
C PHE A 37 11.02 -9.79 0.36
N LEU A 38 9.82 -10.33 0.55
CA LEU A 38 9.35 -10.84 1.84
C LEU A 38 9.64 -12.34 1.96
N THR A 39 10.00 -12.78 3.16
CA THR A 39 10.02 -14.20 3.48
C THR A 39 8.61 -14.77 3.54
N PRO A 40 8.45 -16.10 3.42
CA PRO A 40 7.16 -16.75 3.62
C PRO A 40 6.53 -16.42 4.99
N ILE A 41 7.35 -16.28 6.04
CA ILE A 41 6.87 -15.96 7.40
C ILE A 41 6.37 -14.51 7.49
N GLU A 42 7.11 -13.55 6.93
CA GLU A 42 6.70 -12.14 6.92
C GLU A 42 5.43 -11.96 6.08
N LEU A 43 5.36 -12.61 4.92
CA LEU A 43 4.20 -12.58 4.05
C LEU A 43 2.97 -13.15 4.77
N ALA A 44 3.11 -14.32 5.40
CA ALA A 44 2.04 -14.93 6.19
C ALA A 44 1.63 -14.06 7.39
N SER A 45 2.57 -13.34 7.99
CA SER A 45 2.27 -12.43 9.11
C SER A 45 1.48 -11.22 8.66
N LEU A 46 1.82 -10.62 7.52
CA LEU A 46 1.05 -9.53 6.92
C LEU A 46 -0.34 -10.00 6.46
N HIS A 47 -0.43 -11.20 5.87
CA HIS A 47 -1.70 -11.77 5.41
C HIS A 47 -2.67 -12.11 6.54
N LYS A 48 -2.17 -12.33 7.77
CA LYS A 48 -3.00 -12.52 8.97
C LYS A 48 -3.65 -11.23 9.49
N ILE A 49 -3.22 -10.06 9.02
CA ILE A 49 -3.87 -8.82 9.40
C ILE A 49 -5.24 -8.78 8.73
N GLU A 50 -6.29 -8.76 9.54
CA GLU A 50 -7.67 -8.80 9.04
C GLU A 50 -7.93 -7.64 8.06
N PRO A 51 -8.49 -7.93 6.87
CA PRO A 51 -8.82 -6.90 5.88
C PRO A 51 -9.66 -5.77 6.48
N GLU A 52 -10.64 -6.11 7.31
CA GLU A 52 -11.54 -5.16 7.98
C GLU A 52 -10.78 -4.19 8.89
N ALA A 53 -9.76 -4.68 9.61
CA ALA A 53 -8.94 -3.84 10.46
C ALA A 53 -8.14 -2.81 9.65
N ILE A 54 -7.62 -3.20 8.48
CA ILE A 54 -6.96 -2.27 7.55
C ILE A 54 -7.97 -1.26 7.01
N GLU A 55 -9.15 -1.69 6.53
CA GLU A 55 -10.16 -0.77 5.99
C GLU A 55 -10.62 0.25 7.04
N VAL A 56 -10.87 -0.18 8.28
CA VAL A 56 -11.22 0.72 9.39
C VAL A 56 -10.10 1.71 9.65
N PHE A 57 -8.84 1.27 9.70
CA PHE A 57 -7.71 2.18 9.90
C PHE A 57 -7.60 3.18 8.74
N VAL A 58 -7.66 2.71 7.50
CA VAL A 58 -7.54 3.50 6.27
C VAL A 58 -8.64 4.55 6.18
N ALA A 59 -9.86 4.27 6.65
CA ALA A 59 -10.95 5.25 6.73
C ALA A 59 -10.64 6.45 7.64
N HIS A 60 -9.67 6.33 8.55
CA HIS A 60 -9.23 7.39 9.45
C HIS A 60 -7.89 8.03 9.02
N VAL A 61 -7.27 7.57 7.94
CA VAL A 61 -6.04 8.14 7.40
C VAL A 61 -6.37 9.26 6.41
N ASP A 62 -5.73 10.41 6.59
CA ASP A 62 -5.86 11.57 5.69
C ASP A 62 -5.53 11.16 4.23
N ASP A 63 -6.41 11.50 3.29
CA ASP A 63 -6.27 11.15 1.87
C ASP A 63 -4.94 11.61 1.25
N ARG A 64 -4.32 12.65 1.82
CA ARG A 64 -3.01 13.14 1.37
C ARG A 64 -1.87 12.18 1.69
N VAL A 65 -2.07 11.26 2.62
CA VAL A 65 -1.15 10.14 2.95
C VAL A 65 -1.42 8.96 2.02
N ARG A 66 -2.68 8.73 1.62
CA ARG A 66 -3.14 7.63 0.75
C ARG A 66 -2.90 7.85 -0.76
N ARG A 67 -2.01 8.77 -1.15
CA ARG A 67 -1.83 9.22 -2.56
C ARG A 67 -1.11 8.22 -3.48
N ALA A 68 -1.23 6.91 -3.30
CA ALA A 68 -0.60 5.96 -4.23
C ALA A 68 -1.16 6.09 -5.66
N GLU A 69 -2.39 6.57 -5.85
CA GLU A 69 -2.97 6.82 -7.18
C GLU A 69 -3.22 8.32 -7.53
N ALA A 70 -3.40 9.20 -6.55
CA ALA A 70 -3.75 10.61 -6.82
C ALA A 70 -2.56 11.46 -7.28
N ALA A 71 -1.33 11.11 -6.89
CA ALA A 71 -0.13 11.90 -7.22
C ALA A 71 0.27 11.82 -8.71
N LEU A 72 -0.13 10.76 -9.43
CA LEU A 72 0.14 10.59 -10.86
C LEU A 72 -0.91 11.27 -11.76
N ARG A 73 -2.07 11.68 -11.23
CA ARG A 73 -3.14 12.31 -12.02
C ARG A 73 -3.24 13.83 -11.87
N HIS A 74 -2.62 14.44 -10.84
CA HIS A 74 -2.71 15.89 -10.59
C HIS A 74 -1.39 16.65 -10.69
N SER A 75 -0.33 16.03 -11.22
CA SER A 75 0.88 16.77 -11.63
C SER A 75 0.67 17.49 -12.97
N ARG A 76 -0.33 18.37 -13.05
CA ARG A 76 -0.29 19.52 -13.97
C ARG A 76 -0.19 20.76 -13.10
N PRO A 77 0.96 21.47 -13.09
CA PRO A 77 1.00 22.76 -12.43
C PRO A 77 -0.02 23.66 -13.12
N THR A 78 -0.99 24.16 -12.37
CA THR A 78 -1.79 25.31 -12.81
C THR A 78 -0.80 26.46 -12.98
N LEU A 79 -0.42 26.71 -14.23
CA LEU A 79 0.26 27.94 -14.62
C LEU A 79 -0.65 29.09 -14.20
N ILE A 80 -0.32 29.71 -13.06
CA ILE A 80 -0.85 31.02 -12.71
C ILE A 80 -0.28 31.98 -13.75
N ARG A 81 -1.08 32.25 -14.77
CA ARG A 81 -0.77 33.21 -15.82
C ARG A 81 -1.12 34.59 -15.24
N ARG A 82 -0.06 35.32 -14.86
CA ARG A 82 0.08 36.78 -14.63
C ARG A 82 -1.10 37.52 -14.01
#